data_AF-R6X448-F1
#
_entry.id   AF-R6X448-F1
#
_cell.length_a   1.000
_cell.length_b   1.000
_cell.length_c   1.000
_cell.angle_alpha   90.00
_cell.angle_beta   90.00
_cell.angle_gamma   90.00
#
_symmetry.space_group_name_H-M   'P 1'
#
loop_
_entity.id
_entity.type
_entity.pdbx_description
1 polymer ?
#
loop_
_entity_poly.entity_id
_entity_poly.type
_entity_poly.pdbx_seq_one_letter_code
_entity_poly.pdbx_strand_id
1 'polypeptide(L)'
;MFGKRRWQLTACCLLTAVLTTAAIVGTEAVLLNRLTGSVSESVRFLRTMKLLKRNYNGEVDNHQLFDGALKGMVESVGDPYTVYLNKKDFQQLSEMTVGSFGGIGIVFGKRGNDYVVISALEDNPGAKAGIKSGDIITAIDDKSTREMNMEQVANKIRGKYGTTVTLELKDKEGKLRKVNVVRAEIKNPSVAGQMLANTKIGYIRIAIFNENTGDDFAKKYAELEKQGMQALVLDLRENPGGILDAGVDVAKMLVPKGPIVSVIDKNGNKFEETSSLEKVKYPLAVLVDHGSASASEIVAGAIKDTKSGKLFGVKTFGKGSVQSVYRLDNNTAVKITVAKYYTPSGVSIHNVGIEPDVKVELPDDATVDVQLKAAEDYLLQQLQ
;
A
#
# COMPACT_ATOMS: atom_id res chain seq x y z
N MET A 1 -16.57 42.76 66.04
CA MET A 1 -16.43 43.17 64.61
C MET A 1 -15.60 42.22 63.74
N PHE A 2 -14.69 41.39 64.28
CA PHE A 2 -13.81 40.53 63.47
C PHE A 2 -14.45 39.27 62.84
N GLY A 3 -15.56 38.75 63.40
CA GLY A 3 -16.23 37.54 62.88
C GLY A 3 -16.96 37.75 61.55
N LYS A 4 -17.66 38.88 61.36
CA LYS A 4 -18.38 39.19 60.11
C LYS A 4 -17.44 39.35 58.92
N ARG A 5 -16.28 39.96 59.13
CA ARG A 5 -15.27 40.21 58.09
C ARG A 5 -14.58 38.92 57.62
N ARG A 6 -14.31 37.98 58.54
CA ARG A 6 -13.82 36.63 58.19
C ARG A 6 -14.87 35.83 57.41
N TRP A 7 -16.13 35.87 57.81
CA TRP A 7 -17.20 35.17 57.08
C TRP A 7 -17.40 35.71 55.65
N GLN A 8 -17.37 37.03 55.47
CA GLN A 8 -17.44 37.68 54.15
C GLN A 8 -16.26 37.31 53.24
N LEU A 9 -15.03 37.28 53.77
CA LEU A 9 -13.84 36.84 53.02
C LEU A 9 -13.97 35.37 52.60
N THR A 10 -14.40 34.51 53.52
CA THR A 10 -14.57 33.07 53.24
C THR A 10 -15.64 32.83 52.18
N ALA A 11 -16.77 33.53 52.26
CA ALA A 11 -17.84 33.47 51.27
C ALA A 11 -17.40 33.99 49.90
N CYS A 12 -16.59 35.05 49.85
CA CYS A 12 -16.03 35.59 48.62
C CYS A 12 -15.07 34.60 47.97
N CYS A 13 -14.17 33.97 48.73
CA CYS A 13 -13.27 32.93 48.24
C CYS A 13 -14.01 31.68 47.72
N LEU A 14 -15.10 31.29 48.38
CA LEU A 14 -15.93 30.17 47.91
C LEU A 14 -16.66 30.52 46.62
N LEU A 15 -17.23 31.74 46.52
CA LEU A 15 -17.91 32.19 45.31
C LEU A 15 -16.95 32.30 44.13
N THR A 16 -15.75 32.85 44.34
CA THR A 16 -14.74 32.92 43.28
C THR A 16 -14.29 31.53 42.86
N ALA A 17 -14.09 30.59 43.78
CA ALA A 17 -13.76 29.20 43.46
C ALA A 17 -14.86 28.50 42.66
N VAL A 18 -16.15 28.73 42.98
CA VAL A 18 -17.28 28.18 42.22
C VAL A 18 -17.35 28.78 40.83
N LEU A 19 -17.19 30.10 40.70
CA LEU A 19 -17.23 30.78 39.41
C LEU A 19 -16.06 30.40 38.51
N THR A 20 -14.85 30.26 39.06
CA THR A 20 -13.69 29.80 38.28
C THR A 20 -13.85 28.35 37.84
N THR A 21 -14.34 27.47 38.72
CA THR A 21 -14.62 26.07 38.34
C THR A 21 -15.69 26.00 37.26
N ALA A 22 -16.78 26.76 37.38
CA ALA A 22 -17.84 26.82 36.38
C ALA A 22 -17.33 27.37 35.04
N ALA A 23 -16.45 28.37 35.06
CA ALA A 23 -15.82 28.91 33.86
C ALA A 23 -14.88 27.90 33.20
N ILE A 24 -14.07 27.17 33.97
CA ILE A 24 -13.19 26.10 33.46
C ILE A 24 -14.02 24.99 32.83
N VAL A 25 -15.00 24.44 33.56
CA VAL A 25 -15.88 23.37 33.07
C VAL A 25 -16.68 23.83 31.84
N GLY A 26 -17.17 25.08 31.84
CA GLY A 26 -17.87 25.66 30.69
C GLY A 26 -16.96 25.78 29.47
N THR A 27 -15.72 26.21 29.67
CA THR A 27 -14.72 26.33 28.59
C THR A 27 -14.35 24.96 28.02
N GLU A 28 -14.12 23.97 28.88
CA GLU A 28 -13.86 22.59 28.47
C GLU A 28 -15.05 21.97 27.74
N ALA A 29 -16.27 22.22 28.19
CA ALA A 29 -17.48 21.74 27.52
C ALA A 29 -17.65 22.38 26.12
N VAL A 30 -17.37 23.68 25.99
CA VAL A 30 -17.37 24.36 24.68
C VAL A 30 -16.28 23.81 23.78
N LEU A 31 -15.08 23.56 24.30
CA LEU A 31 -13.98 22.95 23.55
C LEU A 31 -14.35 21.55 23.07
N LEU A 32 -14.90 20.72 23.96
CA LEU A 32 -15.34 19.36 23.65
C LEU A 32 -16.43 19.38 22.58
N ASN A 33 -17.42 20.29 22.70
CA ASN A 33 -18.45 20.45 21.69
C ASN A 33 -17.90 20.87 20.32
N ARG A 34 -16.90 21.77 20.30
CA ARG A 34 -16.22 22.16 19.04
C ARG A 34 -15.46 21.01 18.41
N LEU A 35 -14.86 20.14 19.22
CA LEU A 35 -14.05 19.00 18.74
C LEU A 35 -14.91 17.83 18.27
N THR A 36 -15.97 17.48 19.02
CA THR A 36 -16.75 16.26 18.78
C THR A 36 -18.11 16.51 18.13
N GLY A 37 -18.53 17.77 18.05
CA GLY A 37 -19.86 18.16 17.60
C GLY A 37 -20.97 17.84 18.61
N SER A 38 -20.67 17.13 19.72
CA SER A 38 -21.65 16.80 20.75
C SER A 38 -20.99 16.37 22.07
N VAL A 39 -21.22 17.16 23.12
CA VAL A 39 -20.81 16.82 24.50
C VAL A 39 -21.50 15.55 25.00
N SER A 40 -22.78 15.35 24.68
CA SER A 40 -23.54 14.18 25.14
C SER A 40 -23.01 12.88 24.54
N GLU A 41 -22.55 12.92 23.28
CA GLU A 41 -21.92 11.78 22.61
C GLU A 41 -20.57 11.42 23.24
N SER A 42 -19.75 12.42 23.57
CA SER A 42 -18.50 12.20 24.29
C SER A 42 -18.73 11.59 25.67
N VAL A 43 -19.73 12.07 26.41
CA VAL A 43 -20.13 11.48 27.70
C VAL A 43 -20.65 10.05 27.53
N ARG A 44 -21.44 9.79 26.48
CA ARG A 44 -21.93 8.45 26.15
C ARG A 44 -20.78 7.48 25.88
N PHE A 45 -19.79 7.88 25.08
CA PHE A 45 -18.57 7.10 24.82
C PHE A 45 -17.82 6.75 26.12
N LEU A 46 -17.52 7.74 26.96
CA LEU A 46 -16.80 7.52 28.23
C LEU A 46 -17.60 6.63 29.19
N ARG A 47 -18.93 6.81 29.24
CA ARG A 47 -19.82 5.99 30.07
C ARG A 47 -19.84 4.54 29.61
N THR A 48 -19.89 4.29 28.30
CA THR A 48 -19.81 2.94 27.74
C THR A 48 -18.49 2.27 28.09
N MET A 49 -17.36 2.95 27.92
CA MET A 49 -16.05 2.44 28.30
C MET A 49 -15.98 2.09 29.81
N LYS A 50 -16.53 2.95 30.67
CA LYS A 50 -16.61 2.69 32.12
C LYS A 50 -17.47 1.47 32.44
N LEU A 51 -18.59 1.29 31.74
CA LEU A 51 -19.49 0.14 31.94
C LEU A 51 -18.83 -1.17 31.49
N LEU A 52 -18.09 -1.18 30.38
CA LEU A 52 -17.35 -2.36 29.93
C LEU A 52 -16.32 -2.78 30.97
N LYS A 53 -15.44 -1.86 31.40
CA LYS A 53 -14.40 -2.14 32.40
C LYS A 53 -14.94 -2.67 33.72
N ARG A 54 -16.11 -2.19 34.15
CA ARG A 54 -16.68 -2.53 35.46
C ARG A 54 -17.48 -3.84 35.44
N ASN A 55 -18.20 -4.11 34.36
CA ASN A 55 -19.23 -5.16 34.36
C ASN A 55 -18.94 -6.29 33.36
N TYR A 56 -17.95 -6.17 32.48
CA TYR A 56 -17.57 -7.26 31.58
C TYR A 56 -16.93 -8.41 32.36
N ASN A 57 -17.38 -9.64 32.09
CA ASN A 57 -16.87 -10.85 32.74
C ASN A 57 -15.61 -11.35 32.00
N GLY A 58 -14.51 -10.61 32.15
CA GLY A 58 -13.22 -10.88 31.52
C GLY A 58 -12.28 -9.68 31.61
N GLU A 59 -11.05 -9.84 31.14
CA GLU A 59 -10.11 -8.71 31.06
C GLU A 59 -10.46 -7.78 29.91
N VAL A 60 -10.37 -6.47 30.17
CA VAL A 60 -10.63 -5.42 29.19
C VAL A 60 -9.33 -4.67 28.95
N ASP A 61 -8.73 -4.89 27.79
CA ASP A 61 -7.53 -4.18 27.37
C ASP A 61 -7.87 -2.79 26.80
N ASN A 62 -7.24 -1.74 27.35
CA ASN A 62 -7.52 -0.36 26.93
C ASN A 62 -7.09 -0.09 25.48
N HIS A 63 -5.98 -0.69 25.04
CA HIS A 63 -5.46 -0.49 23.70
C HIS A 63 -6.43 -1.08 22.68
N GLN A 64 -6.96 -2.28 22.93
CA GLN A 64 -7.97 -2.91 22.09
C GLN A 64 -9.28 -2.10 22.04
N LEU A 65 -9.71 -1.51 23.17
CA LEU A 65 -10.90 -0.65 23.17
C LEU A 65 -10.71 0.61 22.32
N PHE A 66 -9.57 1.29 22.43
CA PHE A 66 -9.31 2.48 21.64
C PHE A 66 -9.09 2.16 20.16
N ASP A 67 -8.35 1.10 19.82
CA ASP A 67 -8.20 0.65 18.43
C ASP A 67 -9.56 0.30 17.82
N GLY A 68 -10.41 -0.43 18.56
CA GLY A 68 -11.76 -0.76 18.13
C GLY A 68 -12.64 0.48 17.94
N ALA A 69 -12.53 1.47 18.83
CA ALA A 69 -13.26 2.73 18.71
C ALA A 69 -12.79 3.56 17.50
N LEU A 70 -11.48 3.67 17.26
CA LEU A 70 -10.92 4.37 16.10
C LEU A 70 -11.32 3.66 14.80
N LYS A 71 -11.20 2.33 14.76
CA LYS A 71 -11.64 1.52 13.62
C LYS A 71 -13.11 1.73 13.32
N GLY A 72 -14.00 1.58 14.31
CA GLY A 72 -15.43 1.78 14.12
C GLY A 72 -15.80 3.20 13.73
N MET A 73 -15.09 4.21 14.25
CA MET A 73 -15.28 5.62 13.85
C MET A 73 -14.96 5.83 12.37
N VAL A 74 -13.84 5.29 11.89
CA VAL A 74 -13.44 5.44 10.49
C VAL A 74 -14.36 4.63 9.57
N GLU A 75 -14.73 3.40 9.95
CA GLU A 75 -15.68 2.57 9.19
C GLU A 75 -17.07 3.22 9.08
N SER A 76 -17.49 4.03 10.07
CA SER A 76 -18.76 4.75 10.03
C SER A 76 -18.88 5.79 8.91
N VAL A 77 -17.77 6.16 8.26
CA VAL A 77 -17.77 7.02 7.07
C VAL A 77 -18.45 6.34 5.87
N GLY A 78 -18.49 5.00 5.84
CA GLY A 78 -19.11 4.23 4.76
C GLY A 78 -18.29 4.17 3.46
N ASP A 79 -17.06 4.69 3.47
CA ASP A 79 -16.11 4.56 2.37
C ASP A 79 -15.15 3.38 2.65
N PRO A 80 -15.16 2.31 1.83
CA PRO A 80 -14.31 1.13 2.05
C PRO A 80 -12.81 1.43 1.92
N TYR A 81 -12.42 2.59 1.36
CA TYR A 81 -11.02 2.99 1.22
C TYR A 81 -10.52 3.87 2.37
N THR A 82 -11.44 4.39 3.19
CA THR A 82 -11.13 5.17 4.39
C THR A 82 -11.04 4.22 5.58
N VAL A 83 -9.83 4.02 6.10
CA VAL A 83 -9.53 2.97 7.09
C VAL A 83 -8.55 3.43 8.15
N TYR A 84 -8.77 2.96 9.38
CA TYR A 84 -7.77 3.03 10.44
C TYR A 84 -6.71 1.95 10.21
N LEU A 85 -5.44 2.36 10.27
CA LEU A 85 -4.29 1.49 10.14
C LEU A 85 -3.65 1.33 11.53
N ASN A 86 -3.83 0.16 12.12
CA ASN A 86 -3.08 -0.22 13.30
C ASN A 86 -1.59 -0.42 12.94
N LYS A 87 -0.76 -0.74 13.94
CA LYS A 87 0.67 -0.98 13.78
C LYS A 87 1.03 -1.93 12.63
N LYS A 88 0.32 -3.05 12.52
CA LYS A 88 0.58 -4.07 11.52
C LYS A 88 0.21 -3.55 10.13
N ASP A 89 -0.99 -3.02 9.99
CA ASP A 89 -1.52 -2.58 8.69
C ASP A 89 -0.75 -1.36 8.15
N PHE A 90 -0.34 -0.44 9.03
CA PHE A 90 0.48 0.71 8.68
C PHE A 90 1.89 0.29 8.24
N GLN A 91 2.51 -0.65 8.95
CA GLN A 91 3.82 -1.18 8.56
C GLN A 91 3.73 -1.88 7.19
N GLN A 92 2.72 -2.71 6.96
CA GLN A 92 2.53 -3.38 5.67
C GLN A 92 2.33 -2.39 4.53
N LEU A 93 1.50 -1.35 4.73
CA LEU A 93 1.33 -0.29 3.74
C LEU A 93 2.65 0.41 3.45
N SER A 94 3.41 0.77 4.48
CA SER A 94 4.71 1.43 4.33
C SER A 94 5.72 0.56 3.58
N GLU A 95 5.79 -0.74 3.87
CA GLU A 95 6.68 -1.67 3.15
C GLU A 95 6.29 -1.78 1.67
N MET A 96 4.99 -1.78 1.36
CA MET A 96 4.49 -1.79 -0.02
C MET A 96 4.80 -0.48 -0.76
N THR A 97 4.61 0.68 -0.12
CA THR A 97 4.82 1.99 -0.76
C THR A 97 6.29 2.32 -0.92
N VAL A 98 7.13 2.05 0.08
CA VAL A 98 8.58 2.26 -0.02
C VAL A 98 9.20 1.25 -1.00
N GLY A 99 8.60 0.07 -1.15
CA GLY A 99 9.15 -0.99 -2.00
C GLY A 99 10.36 -1.69 -1.37
N SER A 100 10.58 -1.50 -0.07
CA SER A 100 11.59 -2.19 0.70
C SER A 100 11.07 -2.53 2.09
N PHE A 101 11.66 -3.56 2.69
CA PHE A 101 11.33 -3.96 4.06
C PHE A 101 12.60 -4.43 4.78
N GLY A 102 12.58 -4.32 6.11
CA GLY A 102 13.66 -4.84 6.94
C GLY A 102 13.58 -6.36 7.07
N GLY A 103 14.62 -7.07 6.65
CA GLY A 103 14.64 -8.53 6.65
C GLY A 103 16.01 -9.10 6.29
N ILE A 104 16.03 -10.36 5.87
CA ILE A 104 17.28 -11.08 5.58
C ILE A 104 17.38 -11.56 4.12
N GLY A 105 16.39 -11.27 3.28
CA GLY A 105 16.42 -11.59 1.85
C GLY A 105 16.41 -13.09 1.56
N ILE A 106 15.50 -13.84 2.18
CA ILE A 106 15.25 -15.24 1.84
C ILE A 106 13.82 -15.43 1.35
N VAL A 107 13.65 -16.35 0.41
CA VAL A 107 12.35 -16.86 -0.04
C VAL A 107 12.19 -18.24 0.56
N PHE A 108 11.05 -18.48 1.21
CA PHE A 108 10.73 -19.77 1.81
C PHE A 108 9.28 -20.13 1.49
N GLY A 109 8.99 -21.42 1.51
CA GLY A 109 7.65 -21.96 1.31
C GLY A 109 7.35 -23.05 2.34
N LYS A 110 6.10 -23.52 2.35
CA LYS A 110 5.70 -24.64 3.20
C LYS A 110 5.71 -25.93 2.39
N ARG A 111 6.41 -26.96 2.89
CA ARG A 111 6.42 -28.32 2.32
C ARG A 111 5.98 -29.30 3.40
N GLY A 112 4.74 -29.78 3.32
CA GLY A 112 4.12 -30.52 4.42
C GLY A 112 3.98 -29.62 5.66
N ASN A 113 4.62 -30.00 6.77
CA ASN A 113 4.63 -29.21 8.00
C ASN A 113 5.88 -28.32 8.16
N ASP A 114 6.86 -28.46 7.25
CA ASP A 114 8.14 -27.75 7.36
C ASP A 114 8.15 -26.46 6.54
N TYR A 115 8.82 -25.44 7.08
CA TYR A 115 9.15 -24.22 6.35
C TYR A 115 10.51 -24.40 5.68
N VAL A 116 10.55 -24.44 4.36
CA VAL A 116 11.74 -24.73 3.56
C VAL A 116 12.20 -23.49 2.83
N VAL A 117 13.47 -23.14 2.94
CA VAL A 117 14.11 -22.08 2.15
C VAL A 117 14.13 -22.52 0.69
N ILE A 118 13.46 -21.76 -0.17
CA ILE A 118 13.45 -21.95 -1.62
C ILE A 118 14.73 -21.34 -2.20
N SER A 119 15.04 -20.10 -1.80
CA SER A 119 16.25 -19.39 -2.22
C SER A 119 16.68 -18.36 -1.18
N ALA A 120 17.97 -18.04 -1.18
CA ALA A 120 18.49 -16.85 -0.52
C ALA A 120 18.91 -15.88 -1.62
N LEU A 121 18.41 -14.65 -1.56
CA LEU A 121 18.72 -13.64 -2.57
C LEU A 121 20.21 -13.31 -2.49
N GLU A 122 20.88 -13.31 -3.64
CA GLU A 122 22.29 -12.96 -3.74
C GLU A 122 22.54 -11.55 -3.16
N ASP A 123 23.72 -11.32 -2.60
CA ASP A 123 24.12 -10.09 -1.89
C ASP A 123 23.32 -9.69 -0.64
N ASN A 124 22.27 -10.43 -0.28
CA ASN A 124 21.46 -10.15 0.90
C ASN A 124 22.02 -10.84 2.17
N PRO A 125 21.65 -10.36 3.38
CA PRO A 125 22.21 -10.88 4.63
C PRO A 125 22.08 -12.38 4.84
N GLY A 126 20.95 -12.97 4.41
CA GLY A 126 20.69 -14.40 4.56
C GLY A 126 21.65 -15.26 3.74
N ALA A 127 21.91 -14.88 2.47
CA ALA A 127 22.90 -15.56 1.64
C ALA A 127 24.31 -15.41 2.23
N LYS A 128 24.69 -14.20 2.65
CA LYS A 128 25.98 -13.91 3.31
C LYS A 128 26.18 -14.68 4.61
N ALA A 129 25.09 -15.00 5.31
CA ALA A 129 25.09 -15.80 6.54
C ALA A 129 25.07 -17.32 6.28
N GLY A 130 25.15 -17.77 5.02
CA GLY A 130 25.23 -19.19 4.67
C GLY A 130 23.90 -19.94 4.72
N ILE A 131 22.77 -19.22 4.62
CA ILE A 131 21.45 -19.83 4.38
C ILE A 131 21.39 -20.31 2.94
N LYS A 132 20.93 -21.55 2.73
CA LYS A 132 20.94 -22.22 1.43
C LYS A 132 19.56 -22.74 1.08
N SER A 133 19.32 -22.91 -0.22
CA SER A 133 18.14 -23.59 -0.73
C SER A 133 18.05 -25.01 -0.16
N GLY A 134 16.87 -25.37 0.33
CA GLY A 134 16.57 -26.64 0.97
C GLY A 134 16.73 -26.68 2.49
N ASP A 135 17.28 -25.63 3.12
CA ASP A 135 17.29 -25.53 4.58
C ASP A 135 15.85 -25.50 5.13
N ILE A 136 15.61 -26.22 6.22
CA ILE A 136 14.33 -26.18 6.96
C ILE A 136 14.47 -25.24 8.16
N ILE A 137 13.58 -24.26 8.27
CA ILE A 137 13.54 -23.29 9.39
C ILE A 137 12.80 -23.93 10.57
N THR A 138 13.52 -24.39 11.59
CA THR A 138 12.95 -25.10 12.74
C THR A 138 12.60 -24.18 13.92
N ALA A 139 13.34 -23.07 14.07
CA ALA A 139 13.07 -22.06 15.09
C ALA A 139 13.53 -20.66 14.65
N ILE A 140 12.88 -19.63 15.20
CA ILE A 140 13.24 -18.21 15.03
C ILE A 140 13.27 -17.55 16.41
N ASP A 141 14.40 -16.95 16.78
CA ASP A 141 14.66 -16.37 18.10
C ASP A 141 14.25 -17.34 19.23
N ASP A 142 14.76 -18.57 19.14
CA ASP A 142 14.51 -19.71 20.04
C ASP A 142 13.03 -20.17 20.14
N LYS A 143 12.13 -19.65 19.29
CA LYS A 143 10.73 -20.10 19.21
C LYS A 143 10.53 -21.05 18.03
N SER A 144 10.03 -22.24 18.31
CA SER A 144 9.76 -23.26 17.28
C SER A 144 8.75 -22.78 16.25
N THR A 145 9.02 -23.05 14.97
CA THR A 145 8.12 -22.68 13.86
C THR A 145 6.94 -23.64 13.68
N ARG A 146 6.90 -24.79 14.37
CA ARG A 146 5.90 -25.85 14.14
C ARG A 146 4.45 -25.39 14.29
N GLU A 147 4.18 -24.54 15.28
CA GLU A 147 2.83 -24.02 15.57
C GLU A 147 2.56 -22.69 14.86
N MET A 148 3.54 -22.16 14.13
CA MET A 148 3.41 -20.91 13.41
C MET A 148 2.77 -21.16 12.05
N ASN A 149 1.98 -20.20 11.58
CA ASN A 149 1.60 -20.09 10.16
C ASN A 149 2.68 -19.32 9.37
N MET A 150 2.56 -19.34 8.04
CA MET A 150 3.55 -18.72 7.15
C MET A 150 3.75 -17.22 7.41
N GLU A 151 2.67 -16.51 7.75
CA GLU A 151 2.70 -15.08 8.05
C GLU A 151 3.46 -14.80 9.35
N GLN A 152 3.21 -15.60 10.40
CA GLN A 152 3.93 -15.48 11.67
C GLN A 152 5.43 -15.73 11.51
N VAL A 153 5.81 -16.72 10.70
CA VAL A 153 7.21 -16.99 10.34
C VAL A 153 7.82 -15.78 9.62
N ALA A 154 7.14 -15.26 8.59
CA ALA A 154 7.60 -14.09 7.85
C ALA A 154 7.78 -12.84 8.75
N ASN A 155 6.80 -12.56 9.61
CA ASN A 155 6.83 -11.41 10.52
C ASN A 155 7.94 -11.51 11.57
N LYS A 156 8.36 -12.72 11.96
CA LYS A 156 9.51 -12.94 12.85
C LYS A 156 10.84 -12.77 12.14
N ILE A 157 10.93 -13.20 10.88
CA ILE A 157 12.13 -13.01 10.07
C ILE A 157 12.32 -11.51 9.73
N ARG A 158 11.22 -10.82 9.40
CA ARG A 158 11.19 -9.37 9.22
C ARG A 158 11.43 -8.63 10.54
N GLY A 159 11.81 -7.37 10.44
CA GLY A 159 12.05 -6.52 11.59
C GLY A 159 12.88 -5.29 11.24
N LYS A 160 13.08 -4.41 12.22
CA LYS A 160 13.79 -3.15 12.00
C LYS A 160 15.22 -3.40 11.46
N TYR A 161 15.62 -2.62 10.47
CA TYR A 161 16.99 -2.58 9.95
C TYR A 161 18.02 -2.48 11.08
N GLY A 162 19.11 -3.25 10.96
CA GLY A 162 20.21 -3.29 11.93
C GLY A 162 19.96 -4.17 13.16
N THR A 163 18.74 -4.69 13.35
CA THR A 163 18.47 -5.69 14.40
C THR A 163 18.87 -7.08 13.95
N THR A 164 19.18 -7.97 14.89
CA THR A 164 19.55 -9.37 14.58
C THR A 164 18.33 -10.29 14.68
N VAL A 165 18.28 -11.31 13.84
CA VAL A 165 17.40 -12.47 13.97
C VAL A 165 18.23 -13.74 14.04
N THR A 166 17.87 -14.66 14.92
CA THR A 166 18.50 -15.97 15.02
C THR A 166 17.60 -17.02 14.39
N LEU A 167 18.10 -17.71 13.37
CA LEU A 167 17.42 -18.86 12.77
C LEU A 167 18.08 -20.15 13.23
N GLU A 168 17.27 -21.14 13.60
CA GLU A 168 17.71 -22.52 13.64
C GLU A 168 17.31 -23.20 12.33
N LEU A 169 18.30 -23.75 11.65
CA LEU A 169 18.15 -24.38 10.33
C LEU A 169 18.56 -25.84 10.40
N LYS A 170 17.79 -26.70 9.76
CA LYS A 170 18.13 -28.10 9.50
C LYS A 170 18.50 -28.26 8.03
N ASP A 171 19.71 -28.71 7.75
CA ASP A 171 20.17 -28.99 6.37
C ASP A 171 19.59 -30.31 5.82
N LYS A 172 19.97 -30.65 4.58
CA LYS A 172 19.48 -31.85 3.88
C LYS A 172 19.94 -33.14 4.57
N GLU A 173 21.09 -33.09 5.23
CA GLU A 173 21.68 -34.19 5.99
C GLU A 173 21.08 -34.31 7.41
N GLY A 174 20.19 -33.38 7.78
CA GLY A 174 19.45 -33.37 9.02
C GLY A 174 20.18 -32.74 10.20
N LYS A 175 21.35 -32.11 9.96
CA LYS A 175 22.13 -31.43 10.98
C LYS A 175 21.54 -30.05 11.28
N LEU A 176 21.39 -29.76 12.57
CA LEU A 176 20.93 -28.47 13.06
C LEU A 176 22.09 -27.48 13.17
N ARG A 177 21.84 -26.24 12.79
CA ARG A 177 22.75 -25.11 13.00
C ARG A 177 21.98 -23.83 13.29
N LYS A 178 22.52 -23.00 14.19
CA LYS A 178 22.01 -21.65 14.43
C LYS A 178 22.78 -20.64 13.57
N VAL A 179 22.06 -19.69 13.00
CA VAL A 179 22.61 -18.62 12.17
C VAL A 179 22.05 -17.30 12.69
N ASN A 180 22.96 -16.39 13.07
CA ASN A 180 22.61 -15.02 13.43
C ASN A 180 22.73 -14.14 12.21
N VAL A 181 21.66 -13.44 11.85
CA VAL A 181 21.62 -12.59 10.67
C VAL A 181 21.19 -11.20 11.06
N VAL A 182 22.00 -10.20 10.72
CA VAL A 182 21.63 -8.80 10.87
C VAL A 182 20.68 -8.43 9.74
N ARG A 183 19.49 -7.93 10.09
CA ARG A 183 18.49 -7.49 9.12
C ARG A 183 19.01 -6.29 8.35
N ALA A 184 18.91 -6.35 7.03
CA ALA A 184 19.17 -5.24 6.13
C ALA A 184 17.88 -4.79 5.44
N GLU A 185 17.97 -3.71 4.69
CA GLU A 185 16.93 -3.31 3.76
C GLU A 185 16.89 -4.31 2.60
N ILE A 186 15.74 -4.95 2.40
CA ILE A 186 15.49 -5.88 1.31
C ILE A 186 14.62 -5.16 0.29
N LYS A 187 15.16 -4.98 -0.91
CA LYS A 187 14.44 -4.37 -2.03
C LYS A 187 13.44 -5.36 -2.60
N ASN A 188 12.22 -4.91 -2.82
CA ASN A 188 11.20 -5.63 -3.56
C ASN A 188 10.99 -4.93 -4.90
N PRO A 189 11.67 -5.35 -5.98
CA PRO A 189 11.58 -4.66 -7.26
C PRO A 189 10.14 -4.67 -7.78
N SER A 190 9.61 -3.50 -8.12
CA SER A 190 8.27 -3.36 -8.70
C SER A 190 8.25 -3.63 -10.20
N VAL A 191 9.39 -3.51 -10.87
CA VAL A 191 9.52 -3.58 -12.32
C VAL A 191 10.39 -4.77 -12.72
N ALA A 192 9.87 -5.59 -13.63
CA ALA A 192 10.63 -6.61 -14.34
C ALA A 192 10.48 -6.43 -15.84
N GLY A 193 11.46 -6.84 -16.63
CA GLY A 193 11.34 -6.76 -18.08
C GLY A 193 12.41 -7.51 -18.85
N GLN A 194 12.07 -7.85 -20.09
CA GLN A 194 12.89 -8.63 -21.02
C GLN A 194 12.46 -8.37 -22.47
N MET A 195 13.29 -8.73 -23.44
CA MET A 195 12.87 -8.80 -24.85
C MET A 195 12.02 -10.06 -25.07
N LEU A 196 10.91 -9.94 -25.82
CA LEU A 196 10.15 -11.11 -26.27
C LEU A 196 10.97 -11.90 -27.29
N ALA A 197 11.00 -13.22 -27.12
CA ALA A 197 11.87 -14.11 -27.88
C ALA A 197 11.65 -13.97 -29.38
N ASN A 198 12.75 -13.87 -30.15
CA ASN A 198 12.73 -13.73 -31.61
C ASN A 198 11.99 -12.48 -32.13
N THR A 199 11.83 -11.44 -31.33
CA THR A 199 11.22 -10.16 -31.75
C THR A 199 12.09 -8.95 -31.41
N LYS A 200 11.63 -7.76 -31.80
CA LYS A 200 12.13 -6.46 -31.31
C LYS A 200 11.17 -5.81 -30.31
N ILE A 201 10.33 -6.60 -29.66
CA ILE A 201 9.34 -6.12 -28.69
C ILE A 201 9.93 -6.27 -27.28
N GLY A 202 10.02 -5.17 -26.55
CA GLY A 202 10.30 -5.19 -25.13
C GLY A 202 9.02 -5.50 -24.34
N TYR A 203 9.15 -6.23 -23.25
CA TYR A 203 8.09 -6.50 -22.30
C TYR A 203 8.51 -5.97 -20.94
N ILE A 204 7.68 -5.11 -20.33
CA ILE A 204 7.87 -4.60 -18.99
C ILE A 204 6.60 -4.87 -18.18
N ARG A 205 6.76 -5.54 -17.04
CA ARG A 205 5.68 -5.76 -16.05
C ARG A 205 5.93 -4.86 -14.85
N ILE A 206 4.88 -4.17 -14.42
CA ILE A 206 4.85 -3.44 -13.15
C ILE A 206 3.92 -4.20 -12.21
N ALA A 207 4.46 -4.74 -11.11
CA ALA A 207 3.68 -5.48 -10.12
C ALA A 207 2.92 -4.56 -9.15
N ILE A 208 3.51 -3.41 -8.81
CA ILE A 208 2.95 -2.40 -7.91
C ILE A 208 3.64 -1.06 -8.17
N PHE A 209 2.95 0.06 -7.93
CA PHE A 209 3.55 1.41 -7.98
C PHE A 209 4.06 1.83 -6.60
N ASN A 210 5.32 1.52 -6.32
CA ASN A 210 6.05 2.00 -5.14
C ASN A 210 6.95 3.22 -5.47
N GLU A 211 7.59 3.80 -4.46
CA GLU A 211 8.45 5.01 -4.57
C GLU A 211 9.57 4.87 -5.62
N ASN A 212 10.06 3.65 -5.88
CA ASN A 212 11.17 3.41 -6.81
C ASN A 212 10.70 3.12 -8.25
N THR A 213 9.40 3.01 -8.49
CA THR A 213 8.86 2.43 -9.74
C THR A 213 9.15 3.28 -10.96
N GLY A 214 9.09 4.62 -10.85
CA GLY A 214 9.43 5.52 -11.96
C GLY A 214 10.88 5.32 -12.43
N ASP A 215 11.82 5.33 -11.48
CA ASP A 215 13.24 5.12 -11.76
C ASP A 215 13.55 3.72 -12.29
N ASP A 216 12.94 2.69 -11.70
CA ASP A 216 13.17 1.31 -12.11
C ASP A 216 12.56 1.02 -13.49
N PHE A 217 11.42 1.63 -13.80
CA PHE A 217 10.83 1.63 -15.14
C PHE A 217 11.75 2.30 -16.14
N ALA A 218 12.24 3.51 -15.84
CA ALA A 218 13.15 4.24 -16.73
C ALA A 218 14.45 3.47 -17.03
N LYS A 219 15.05 2.86 -16.00
CA LYS A 219 16.25 2.00 -16.16
C LYS A 219 15.95 0.80 -17.04
N LYS A 220 14.86 0.07 -16.77
CA LYS A 220 14.51 -1.13 -17.55
C LYS A 220 14.14 -0.78 -19.00
N TYR A 221 13.43 0.32 -19.21
CA TYR A 221 13.12 0.84 -20.54
C TYR A 221 14.39 1.14 -21.33
N ALA A 222 15.33 1.90 -20.75
CA ALA A 222 16.61 2.22 -21.40
C ALA A 222 17.50 0.99 -21.64
N GLU A 223 17.43 -0.03 -20.77
CA GLU A 223 18.11 -1.31 -20.98
C GLU A 223 17.56 -2.05 -22.21
N LEU A 224 16.25 -2.13 -22.35
CA LEU A 224 15.61 -2.77 -23.51
C LEU A 224 15.86 -1.98 -24.80
N GLU A 225 15.89 -0.65 -24.74
CA GLU A 225 16.30 0.18 -25.88
C GLU A 225 17.72 -0.17 -26.36
N LYS A 226 18.68 -0.32 -25.44
CA LYS A 226 20.05 -0.75 -25.77
C LYS A 226 20.12 -2.15 -26.38
N GLN A 227 19.15 -3.02 -26.05
CA GLN A 227 18.99 -4.35 -26.65
C GLN A 227 18.29 -4.32 -28.02
N GLY A 228 17.89 -3.13 -28.49
CA GLY A 228 17.28 -2.93 -29.81
C GLY A 228 15.75 -3.03 -29.82
N MET A 229 15.09 -2.72 -28.70
CA MET A 229 13.64 -2.58 -28.63
C MET A 229 13.11 -1.57 -29.67
N GLN A 230 12.02 -1.94 -30.36
CA GLN A 230 11.31 -1.14 -31.35
C GLN A 230 9.81 -1.00 -31.06
N ALA A 231 9.27 -1.78 -30.12
CA ALA A 231 7.90 -1.70 -29.62
C ALA A 231 7.86 -2.18 -28.16
N LEU A 232 6.85 -1.79 -27.39
CA LEU A 232 6.73 -2.11 -25.97
C LEU A 232 5.37 -2.73 -25.63
N VAL A 233 5.40 -3.84 -24.89
CA VAL A 233 4.28 -4.33 -24.09
C VAL A 233 4.47 -3.88 -22.64
N LEU A 234 3.52 -3.13 -22.11
CA LEU A 234 3.41 -2.79 -20.69
C LEU A 234 2.36 -3.69 -20.03
N ASP A 235 2.77 -4.56 -19.11
CA ASP A 235 1.85 -5.43 -18.37
C ASP A 235 1.49 -4.83 -17.00
N LEU A 236 0.21 -4.45 -16.85
CA LEU A 236 -0.41 -3.93 -15.63
C LEU A 236 -1.42 -4.92 -15.01
N ARG A 237 -1.47 -6.16 -15.51
CA ARG A 237 -2.34 -7.22 -14.98
C ARG A 237 -2.00 -7.56 -13.54
N GLU A 238 -3.02 -7.74 -12.72
CA GLU A 238 -2.91 -8.03 -11.28
C GLU A 238 -2.16 -6.94 -10.48
N ASN A 239 -2.05 -5.72 -11.02
CA ASN A 239 -1.41 -4.59 -10.35
C ASN A 239 -2.45 -3.70 -9.64
N PRO A 240 -2.53 -3.74 -8.29
CA PRO A 240 -3.54 -3.00 -7.51
C PRO A 240 -3.30 -1.48 -7.47
N GLY A 241 -2.28 -1.00 -8.19
CA GLY A 241 -1.86 0.39 -8.24
C GLY A 241 -0.77 0.67 -7.22
N GLY A 242 -0.94 1.73 -6.43
CA GLY A 242 0.07 2.21 -5.49
C GLY A 242 0.10 3.73 -5.45
N ILE A 243 1.29 4.31 -5.39
CA ILE A 243 1.50 5.75 -5.33
C ILE A 243 1.14 6.39 -6.67
N LEU A 244 0.36 7.47 -6.62
CA LEU A 244 -0.08 8.22 -7.80
C LEU A 244 1.13 8.74 -8.60
N ASP A 245 2.08 9.38 -7.92
CA ASP A 245 3.25 10.02 -8.54
C ASP A 245 4.10 9.00 -9.31
N ALA A 246 4.29 7.79 -8.77
CA ALA A 246 4.99 6.72 -9.47
C ALA A 246 4.27 6.28 -10.77
N GLY A 247 2.94 6.27 -10.77
CA GLY A 247 2.15 6.05 -11.99
C GLY A 247 2.29 7.19 -12.99
N VAL A 248 2.27 8.43 -12.50
CA VAL A 248 2.47 9.63 -13.33
C VAL A 248 3.86 9.65 -13.96
N ASP A 249 4.90 9.27 -13.24
CA ASP A 249 6.26 9.23 -13.75
C ASP A 249 6.44 8.18 -14.87
N VAL A 250 5.80 7.02 -14.72
CA VAL A 250 5.71 6.02 -15.81
C VAL A 250 4.94 6.59 -17.00
N ALA A 251 3.79 7.23 -16.76
CA ALA A 251 2.97 7.81 -17.83
C ALA A 251 3.71 8.92 -18.62
N LYS A 252 4.50 9.77 -17.94
CA LYS A 252 5.32 10.83 -18.58
C LYS A 252 6.28 10.29 -19.64
N MET A 253 6.65 9.01 -19.57
CA MET A 253 7.50 8.35 -20.57
C MET A 253 6.72 7.76 -21.75
N LEU A 254 5.40 7.61 -21.61
CA LEU A 254 4.55 6.80 -22.50
C LEU A 254 3.42 7.58 -23.17
N VAL A 255 3.14 8.81 -22.75
CA VAL A 255 2.07 9.65 -23.32
C VAL A 255 2.60 11.01 -23.74
N PRO A 256 2.09 11.60 -24.85
CA PRO A 256 2.55 12.87 -25.36
C PRO A 256 2.16 14.02 -24.43
N LYS A 257 2.65 15.21 -24.76
CA LYS A 257 2.37 16.45 -24.05
C LYS A 257 0.87 16.67 -23.83
N GLY A 258 0.48 16.91 -22.59
CA GLY A 258 -0.92 17.08 -22.20
C GLY A 258 -1.24 16.50 -20.82
N PRO A 259 -2.51 16.51 -20.40
CA PRO A 259 -2.94 15.95 -19.12
C PRO A 259 -2.76 14.44 -19.08
N ILE A 260 -2.28 13.94 -17.94
CA ILE A 260 -2.20 12.52 -17.57
C ILE A 260 -3.41 12.16 -16.71
N VAL A 261 -3.69 12.99 -15.69
CA VAL A 261 -4.77 12.78 -14.74
C VAL A 261 -5.19 14.11 -14.12
N SER A 262 -6.49 14.28 -13.87
CA SER A 262 -7.01 15.36 -13.03
C SER A 262 -7.42 14.82 -11.67
N VAL A 263 -7.08 15.52 -10.60
CA VAL A 263 -7.49 15.24 -9.22
C VAL A 263 -8.39 16.36 -8.73
N ILE A 264 -9.60 16.00 -8.27
CA ILE A 264 -10.60 16.96 -7.78
C ILE A 264 -10.92 16.65 -6.31
N ASP A 265 -10.66 17.62 -5.43
CA ASP A 265 -10.92 17.50 -4.00
C ASP A 265 -12.40 17.78 -3.64
N LYS A 266 -12.75 17.61 -2.36
CA LYS A 266 -14.11 17.84 -1.85
C LYS A 266 -14.61 19.30 -1.98
N ASN A 267 -13.70 20.26 -2.17
CA ASN A 267 -14.03 21.68 -2.33
C ASN A 267 -14.15 22.08 -3.81
N GLY A 268 -13.92 21.14 -4.73
CA GLY A 268 -13.90 21.39 -6.17
C GLY A 268 -12.57 21.92 -6.69
N ASN A 269 -11.51 21.95 -5.87
CA ASN A 269 -10.19 22.33 -6.36
C ASN A 269 -9.67 21.24 -7.30
N LYS A 270 -9.26 21.65 -8.50
CA LYS A 270 -8.74 20.77 -9.54
C LYS A 270 -7.23 20.93 -9.68
N PHE A 271 -6.51 19.81 -9.59
CA PHE A 271 -5.08 19.71 -9.86
C PHE A 271 -4.88 18.78 -11.05
N GLU A 272 -3.91 19.07 -11.91
CA GLU A 272 -3.59 18.24 -13.07
C GLU A 272 -2.13 17.87 -13.08
N GLU A 273 -1.86 16.58 -13.29
CA GLU A 273 -0.54 16.09 -13.65
C GLU A 273 -0.44 16.00 -15.16
N THR A 274 0.69 16.43 -15.72
CA THR A 274 0.87 16.57 -17.17
C THR A 274 2.18 15.93 -17.64
N SER A 275 2.15 15.45 -18.88
CA SER A 275 3.34 15.05 -19.62
C SER A 275 3.90 16.22 -20.42
N SER A 276 5.22 16.23 -20.60
CA SER A 276 5.95 17.14 -21.49
C SER A 276 6.60 16.40 -22.66
N LEU A 277 6.32 15.11 -22.84
CA LEU A 277 6.91 14.29 -23.90
C LEU A 277 6.40 14.74 -25.27
N GLU A 278 7.28 15.22 -26.13
CA GLU A 278 6.88 15.74 -27.45
C GLU A 278 6.32 14.63 -28.36
N LYS A 279 6.91 13.42 -28.31
CA LYS A 279 6.47 12.28 -29.11
C LYS A 279 6.76 10.95 -28.41
N VAL A 280 5.77 10.07 -28.42
CA VAL A 280 5.94 8.67 -27.98
C VAL A 280 6.84 7.95 -28.99
N LYS A 281 7.92 7.33 -28.49
CA LYS A 281 9.01 6.83 -29.33
C LYS A 281 8.69 5.52 -30.05
N TYR A 282 7.95 4.62 -29.39
CA TYR A 282 7.68 3.28 -29.90
C TYR A 282 6.18 2.96 -29.85
N PRO A 283 5.68 2.09 -30.75
CA PRO A 283 4.36 1.49 -30.62
C PRO A 283 4.19 0.80 -29.26
N LEU A 284 3.02 0.97 -28.64
CA LEU A 284 2.73 0.55 -27.28
C LEU A 284 1.46 -0.31 -27.23
N ALA A 285 1.55 -1.46 -26.56
CA ALA A 285 0.42 -2.26 -26.13
C ALA A 285 0.41 -2.37 -24.61
N VAL A 286 -0.77 -2.29 -23.99
CA VAL A 286 -0.93 -2.36 -22.54
C VAL A 286 -1.83 -3.54 -22.18
N LEU A 287 -1.36 -4.44 -21.33
CA LEU A 287 -2.17 -5.54 -20.80
C LEU A 287 -2.83 -5.10 -19.50
N VAL A 288 -4.14 -5.29 -19.41
CA VAL A 288 -4.97 -4.94 -18.25
C VAL A 288 -5.96 -6.04 -17.89
N ASP A 289 -6.31 -6.11 -16.62
CA ASP A 289 -7.34 -7.04 -16.12
C ASP A 289 -8.11 -6.45 -14.93
N HIS A 290 -8.99 -7.26 -14.35
CA HIS A 290 -9.77 -6.91 -13.16
C HIS A 290 -8.94 -6.56 -11.92
N GLY A 291 -7.67 -6.99 -11.86
CA GLY A 291 -6.73 -6.65 -10.80
C GLY A 291 -6.00 -5.32 -11.03
N SER A 292 -5.99 -4.81 -12.27
CA SER A 292 -5.48 -3.47 -12.60
C SER A 292 -6.33 -2.39 -11.91
N ALA A 293 -5.76 -1.67 -10.94
CA ALA A 293 -6.49 -0.66 -10.17
C ALA A 293 -5.65 0.62 -9.91
N SER A 294 -6.32 1.71 -9.56
CA SER A 294 -5.68 2.92 -9.02
C SER A 294 -4.63 3.53 -9.99
N ALA A 295 -3.36 3.62 -9.58
CA ALA A 295 -2.28 4.12 -10.44
C ALA A 295 -2.14 3.36 -11.78
N SER A 296 -2.43 2.06 -11.81
CA SER A 296 -2.49 1.27 -13.05
C SER A 296 -3.53 1.84 -14.02
N GLU A 297 -4.69 2.23 -13.50
CA GLU A 297 -5.78 2.81 -14.28
C GLU A 297 -5.48 4.25 -14.70
N ILE A 298 -4.71 5.00 -13.91
CA ILE A 298 -4.20 6.32 -14.32
C ILE A 298 -3.31 6.18 -15.56
N VAL A 299 -2.35 5.25 -15.54
CA VAL A 299 -1.46 4.99 -16.67
C VAL A 299 -2.24 4.48 -17.88
N ALA A 300 -3.08 3.47 -17.70
CA ALA A 300 -3.89 2.88 -18.77
C ALA A 300 -4.86 3.90 -19.39
N GLY A 301 -5.54 4.70 -18.57
CA GLY A 301 -6.46 5.75 -19.01
C GLY A 301 -5.75 6.87 -19.76
N ALA A 302 -4.57 7.30 -19.29
CA ALA A 302 -3.77 8.29 -19.99
C ALA A 302 -3.32 7.78 -21.37
N ILE A 303 -2.83 6.55 -21.46
CA ILE A 303 -2.40 5.93 -22.73
C ILE A 303 -3.57 5.79 -23.70
N LYS A 304 -4.74 5.34 -23.22
CA LYS A 304 -5.95 5.17 -24.03
C LYS A 304 -6.47 6.51 -24.55
N ASP A 305 -6.65 7.50 -23.68
CA ASP A 305 -7.25 8.79 -24.05
C ASP A 305 -6.35 9.59 -24.99
N THR A 306 -5.03 9.48 -24.82
CA THR A 306 -4.05 10.11 -25.72
C THR A 306 -3.80 9.33 -27.00
N LYS A 307 -4.37 8.11 -27.14
CA LYS A 307 -4.13 7.18 -28.25
C LYS A 307 -2.64 6.83 -28.43
N SER A 308 -1.88 6.84 -27.33
CA SER A 308 -0.45 6.54 -27.33
C SER A 308 -0.15 5.05 -27.50
N GLY A 309 -1.12 4.21 -27.18
CA GLY A 309 -1.05 2.77 -27.28
C GLY A 309 -2.45 2.16 -27.26
N LYS A 310 -2.50 0.83 -27.31
CA LYS A 310 -3.75 0.08 -27.34
C LYS A 310 -3.84 -0.88 -26.14
N LEU A 311 -4.99 -0.91 -25.47
CA LEU A 311 -5.22 -1.76 -24.29
C LEU A 311 -5.81 -3.11 -24.71
N PHE A 312 -5.30 -4.19 -24.11
CA PHE A 312 -5.70 -5.56 -24.33
C PHE A 312 -6.04 -6.24 -23.00
N GLY A 313 -6.99 -7.16 -23.03
CA GLY A 313 -7.35 -7.99 -21.88
C GLY A 313 -8.81 -7.81 -21.47
N VAL A 314 -9.05 -7.56 -20.18
CA VAL A 314 -10.41 -7.34 -19.64
C VAL A 314 -10.48 -6.03 -18.87
N LYS A 315 -11.70 -5.62 -18.53
CA LYS A 315 -12.00 -4.39 -17.83
C LYS A 315 -11.26 -4.28 -16.49
N THR A 316 -10.76 -3.08 -16.18
CA THR A 316 -10.07 -2.78 -14.91
C THR A 316 -11.01 -2.65 -13.71
N PHE A 317 -10.43 -2.56 -12.51
CA PHE A 317 -11.15 -2.60 -11.24
C PHE A 317 -12.14 -1.42 -11.02
N GLY A 318 -11.76 -0.20 -11.39
CA GLY A 318 -12.56 1.02 -11.21
C GLY A 318 -12.32 1.78 -9.93
N LYS A 319 -11.07 1.91 -9.47
CA LYS A 319 -10.74 2.62 -8.22
C LYS A 319 -10.38 4.09 -8.44
N GLY A 320 -11.34 4.92 -8.87
CA GLY A 320 -11.15 6.36 -9.12
C GLY A 320 -11.00 7.30 -7.90
N SER A 321 -10.42 6.85 -6.79
CA SER A 321 -10.30 7.63 -5.54
C SER A 321 -8.84 7.81 -5.12
N VAL A 322 -8.52 8.97 -4.55
CA VAL A 322 -7.21 9.30 -4.01
C VAL A 322 -7.26 9.25 -2.50
N GLN A 323 -6.34 8.49 -1.90
CA GLN A 323 -6.19 8.44 -0.45
C GLN A 323 -4.94 9.20 0.01
N SER A 324 -5.06 9.90 1.14
CA SER A 324 -3.93 10.44 1.89
C SER A 324 -3.80 9.69 3.21
N VAL A 325 -2.55 9.46 3.63
CA VAL A 325 -2.23 8.76 4.89
C VAL A 325 -1.83 9.80 5.94
N TYR A 326 -2.62 9.91 6.99
CA TYR A 326 -2.38 10.80 8.12
C TYR A 326 -1.86 9.99 9.30
N ARG A 327 -0.58 10.15 9.64
CA ARG A 327 0.02 9.50 10.81
C ARG A 327 -0.64 10.04 12.09
N LEU A 328 -1.06 9.13 12.96
CA LEU A 328 -1.55 9.48 14.31
C LEU A 328 -0.40 9.39 15.32
N ASP A 329 0.50 8.43 15.12
CA ASP A 329 1.74 8.27 15.87
C ASP A 329 2.82 7.58 15.00
N ASN A 330 3.87 7.05 15.63
CA ASN A 330 4.98 6.37 14.93
C ASN A 330 4.57 5.04 14.26
N ASN A 331 3.48 4.43 14.71
CA ASN A 331 3.02 3.09 14.33
C ASN A 331 1.61 3.08 13.74
N THR A 332 0.78 4.11 13.96
CA THR A 332 -0.63 4.11 13.51
C THR A 332 -0.94 5.28 12.59
N ALA A 333 -1.95 5.10 11.73
CA ALA A 333 -2.38 6.12 10.80
C ALA A 333 -3.87 5.99 10.45
N VAL A 334 -4.45 7.02 9.85
CA VAL A 334 -5.72 6.95 9.14
C VAL A 334 -5.45 7.20 7.66
N LYS A 335 -5.90 6.28 6.81
CA LYS A 335 -5.93 6.47 5.37
C LYS A 335 -7.30 6.99 4.99
N ILE A 336 -7.37 8.17 4.38
CA ILE A 336 -8.63 8.88 4.13
C ILE A 336 -8.75 9.16 2.63
N THR A 337 -9.90 8.90 2.03
CA THR A 337 -10.21 9.37 0.68
C THR A 337 -10.41 10.88 0.69
N VAL A 338 -9.54 11.61 -0.02
CA VAL A 338 -9.51 13.08 -0.02
C VAL A 338 -9.94 13.70 -1.34
N ALA A 339 -9.86 12.92 -2.43
CA ALA A 339 -10.17 13.39 -3.77
C ALA A 339 -10.59 12.23 -4.68
N LYS A 340 -11.09 12.57 -5.86
CA LYS A 340 -11.33 11.66 -6.97
C LYS A 340 -10.42 12.01 -8.12
N TYR A 341 -10.05 11.03 -8.93
CA TYR A 341 -9.29 11.29 -10.15
C TYR A 341 -10.06 10.94 -11.42
N TYR A 342 -9.68 11.61 -12.49
CA TYR A 342 -10.34 11.58 -13.80
C TYR A 342 -9.29 11.42 -14.88
N THR A 343 -9.61 10.66 -15.93
CA THR A 343 -8.73 10.46 -17.08
C THR A 343 -8.59 11.76 -17.89
N PRO A 344 -7.66 11.85 -18.86
CA PRO A 344 -7.50 13.05 -19.68
C PRO A 344 -8.77 13.52 -20.39
N SER A 345 -9.68 12.61 -20.76
CA SER A 345 -10.99 12.93 -21.34
C SER A 345 -12.02 13.45 -20.33
N GLY A 346 -11.66 13.55 -19.04
CA GLY A 346 -12.54 14.01 -17.96
C GLY A 346 -13.47 12.94 -17.42
N VAL A 347 -13.29 11.67 -17.79
CA VAL A 347 -14.13 10.55 -17.34
C VAL A 347 -13.70 10.10 -15.94
N SER A 348 -14.67 9.94 -15.05
CA SER A 348 -14.44 9.29 -13.76
C SER A 348 -14.46 7.78 -13.95
N ILE A 349 -13.43 7.10 -13.44
CA ILE A 349 -13.35 5.64 -13.48
C ILE A 349 -13.88 4.98 -12.21
N HIS A 350 -14.36 5.76 -11.23
CA HIS A 350 -14.79 5.22 -9.94
C HIS A 350 -16.03 4.34 -10.06
N ASN A 351 -15.92 3.07 -9.64
CA ASN A 351 -16.90 1.99 -9.85
C ASN A 351 -17.24 1.70 -11.31
N VAL A 352 -16.44 2.23 -12.25
CA VAL A 352 -16.63 2.05 -13.69
C VAL A 352 -15.46 1.31 -14.31
N GLY A 353 -14.21 1.58 -13.92
CA GLY A 353 -13.03 0.99 -14.56
C GLY A 353 -12.77 1.54 -15.97
N ILE A 354 -11.82 0.92 -16.65
CA ILE A 354 -11.36 1.24 -17.99
C ILE A 354 -11.56 -0.01 -18.85
N GLU A 355 -12.31 0.15 -19.93
CA GLU A 355 -12.49 -0.91 -20.92
C GLU A 355 -11.23 -1.03 -21.78
N PRO A 356 -10.74 -2.25 -22.09
CA PRO A 356 -9.68 -2.44 -23.06
C PRO A 356 -10.16 -2.06 -24.47
N ASP A 357 -9.23 -1.73 -25.36
CA ASP A 357 -9.55 -1.49 -26.79
C ASP A 357 -9.76 -2.79 -27.55
N VAL A 358 -9.09 -3.87 -27.10
CA VAL A 358 -9.28 -5.23 -27.58
C VAL A 358 -9.60 -6.12 -26.39
N LYS A 359 -10.87 -6.51 -26.27
CA LYS A 359 -11.28 -7.46 -25.24
C LYS A 359 -10.74 -8.84 -25.58
N VAL A 360 -9.91 -9.39 -24.70
CA VAL A 360 -9.34 -10.74 -24.78
C VAL A 360 -9.46 -11.37 -23.40
N GLU A 361 -10.36 -12.34 -23.25
CA GLU A 361 -10.49 -13.09 -22.01
C GLU A 361 -9.36 -14.13 -21.92
N LEU A 362 -8.87 -14.39 -20.71
CA LEU A 362 -7.92 -15.46 -20.44
C LEU A 362 -8.71 -16.66 -19.92
N PRO A 363 -8.84 -17.76 -20.70
CA PRO A 363 -9.52 -18.96 -20.23
C PRO A 363 -8.85 -19.58 -19.01
N ASP A 364 -9.63 -20.17 -18.10
CA ASP A 364 -9.10 -20.84 -16.90
C ASP A 364 -8.17 -22.03 -17.22
N ASP A 365 -8.37 -22.65 -18.38
CA ASP A 365 -7.57 -23.78 -18.90
C ASP A 365 -6.48 -23.34 -19.88
N ALA A 366 -6.24 -22.03 -20.01
CA ALA A 366 -5.26 -21.50 -20.95
C ALA A 366 -3.85 -22.00 -20.61
N THR A 367 -3.26 -22.77 -21.53
CA THR A 367 -1.86 -23.21 -21.44
C THR A 367 -0.88 -22.17 -22.01
N VAL A 368 -1.39 -21.09 -22.59
CA VAL A 368 -0.63 -20.00 -23.21
C VAL A 368 -1.27 -18.65 -22.87
N ASP A 369 -0.46 -17.61 -22.77
CA ASP A 369 -0.94 -16.24 -22.52
C ASP A 369 -1.53 -15.62 -23.80
N VAL A 370 -2.81 -15.87 -24.05
CA VAL A 370 -3.53 -15.39 -25.24
C VAL A 370 -3.65 -13.86 -25.29
N GLN A 371 -3.63 -13.18 -24.14
CA GLN A 371 -3.68 -11.72 -24.06
C GLN A 371 -2.35 -11.11 -24.49
N LEU A 372 -1.23 -11.64 -23.97
CA LEU A 372 0.10 -11.26 -24.42
C LEU A 372 0.27 -11.54 -25.92
N LYS A 373 -0.22 -12.68 -26.40
CA LYS A 373 -0.13 -13.02 -27.82
C LYS A 373 -0.87 -12.02 -28.71
N ALA A 374 -2.08 -11.62 -28.33
CA ALA A 374 -2.85 -10.61 -29.07
C ALA A 374 -2.14 -9.23 -29.11
N ALA A 375 -1.51 -8.84 -28.00
CA ALA A 375 -0.72 -7.61 -27.93
C ALA A 375 0.55 -7.68 -28.79
N GLU A 376 1.26 -8.82 -28.75
CA GLU A 376 2.43 -9.08 -29.59
C GLU A 376 2.09 -9.00 -31.07
N ASP A 377 1.02 -9.68 -31.51
CA ASP A 377 0.60 -9.70 -32.92
C ASP A 377 0.22 -8.31 -33.42
N TYR A 378 -0.45 -7.50 -32.58
CA TYR A 378 -0.72 -6.10 -32.89
C TYR A 378 0.58 -5.30 -33.10
N LEU A 379 1.55 -5.44 -32.20
CA LEU A 379 2.81 -4.70 -32.31
C LEU A 379 3.65 -5.16 -33.51
N LEU A 380 3.65 -6.46 -33.83
CA LEU A 380 4.32 -6.97 -35.03
C LEU A 380 3.76 -6.34 -36.31
N GLN A 381 2.45 -6.10 -36.38
CA GLN A 381 1.83 -5.37 -37.50
C GLN A 381 2.24 -3.90 -37.54
N GLN A 382 2.51 -3.26 -36.40
CA GLN A 382 2.99 -1.86 -36.34
C GLN A 382 4.46 -1.71 -36.73
N LEU A 383 5.23 -2.81 -36.74
CA LEU A 383 6.66 -2.83 -37.10
C LEU A 383 6.92 -3.18 -38.57
N GLN A 384 5.88 -3.57 -39.32
CA GLN A 384 5.91 -3.75 -40.77
C GLN A 384 5.69 -2.41 -41.47
#